data_AF-A0A7J8Q1I4-F1
#
_entry.id   AF-A0A7J8Q1I4-F1
#
_cell.length_a   1.000
_cell.length_b   1.000
_cell.length_c   1.000
_cell.angle_alpha   90.00
_cell.angle_beta   90.00
_cell.angle_gamma   90.00
#
_symmetry.space_group_name_H-M   'P 1'
#
loop_
_entity.id
_entity.type
_entity.pdbx_description
1 polymer ?
#
loop_
_entity_poly.entity_id
_entity_poly.type
_entity_poly.pdbx_seq_one_letter_code
_entity_poly.pdbx_strand_id
1 'polypeptide(L)'
;MCYFGQYSARLLKKPDQCRAVYACSHLFWVDGQDGIRDGERVLLCLKRALRIANAAQQMASIARDSSGPVTLFVEILNKYLYYFEKGNKQITAAAIQHLIELINTEMQGDSATSDAFLASTLRYIQFQKQRGGVMGAKFESIKL
;
A
#
# COMPACT_ATOMS: atom_id res chain seq x y z
N MET A 1 7.51 18.12 -7.17
CA MET A 1 6.47 17.21 -7.67
C MET A 1 7.09 16.27 -8.69
N CYS A 2 6.96 14.95 -8.56
CA CYS A 2 7.49 14.00 -9.54
C CYS A 2 6.74 14.16 -10.89
N TYR A 3 7.37 14.79 -11.87
CA TYR A 3 6.84 14.93 -13.24
C TYR A 3 6.45 13.58 -13.87
N PHE A 4 7.12 12.49 -13.47
CA PHE A 4 6.83 11.13 -13.93
C PHE A 4 5.36 10.72 -13.72
N GLY A 5 4.78 11.05 -12.56
CA GLY A 5 3.39 10.71 -12.25
C GLY A 5 2.36 11.53 -13.04
N GLN A 6 2.76 12.59 -13.74
CA GLN A 6 1.85 13.42 -14.55
C GLN A 6 1.78 12.92 -16.00
N TYR A 7 2.88 12.39 -16.55
CA TYR A 7 2.91 11.80 -17.89
C TYR A 7 2.24 10.42 -17.95
N SER A 8 2.43 9.58 -16.92
CA SER A 8 1.77 8.27 -16.84
C SER A 8 0.23 8.36 -16.80
N ALA A 9 -0.32 9.49 -16.34
CA ALA A 9 -1.76 9.68 -16.16
C ALA A 9 -2.56 9.72 -17.47
N ARG A 10 -1.90 9.97 -18.62
CA ARG A 10 -2.55 10.12 -19.93
C ARG A 10 -2.53 8.86 -20.80
N LEU A 11 -1.69 7.87 -20.50
CA LEU A 11 -1.51 6.68 -21.37
C LEU A 11 -1.87 5.33 -20.74
N LEU A 12 -1.92 5.23 -19.42
CA LEU A 12 -2.04 3.94 -18.73
C LEU A 12 -3.44 3.71 -18.15
N LYS A 13 -3.87 2.44 -18.05
CA LYS A 13 -5.08 2.08 -17.29
C LYS A 13 -4.86 2.41 -15.80
N LYS A 14 -5.93 2.68 -15.05
CA LYS A 14 -5.85 3.08 -13.62
C LYS A 14 -4.97 2.14 -12.76
N PRO A 15 -5.03 0.80 -12.91
CA PRO A 15 -4.13 -0.10 -12.18
C PRO A 15 -2.65 0.17 -12.45
N ASP A 16 -2.26 0.34 -13.71
CA ASP A 16 -0.87 0.60 -14.09
C ASP A 16 -0.39 1.98 -13.62
N GLN A 17 -1.27 2.98 -13.64
CA GLN A 17 -0.98 4.28 -13.03
C GLN A 17 -0.73 4.16 -11.53
N CYS A 18 -1.54 3.36 -10.82
CA CYS A 18 -1.37 3.11 -9.40
C CYS A 18 0.00 2.47 -9.12
N ARG A 19 0.36 1.43 -9.89
CA ARG A 19 1.66 0.75 -9.76
C ARG A 19 2.85 1.66 -10.03
N ALA A 20 2.78 2.45 -11.10
CA ALA A 20 3.82 3.44 -11.40
C ALA A 20 4.00 4.46 -10.26
N VAL A 21 2.89 4.95 -9.68
CA VAL A 21 2.92 5.97 -8.63
C VAL A 21 3.50 5.43 -7.31
N TYR A 22 3.09 4.25 -6.85
CA TYR A 22 3.72 3.68 -5.65
C TYR A 22 5.15 3.24 -5.94
N ALA A 23 5.50 2.82 -7.16
CA ALA A 23 6.88 2.45 -7.50
C ALA A 23 7.81 3.66 -7.36
N CYS A 24 7.36 4.84 -7.79
CA CYS A 24 8.11 6.11 -7.63
C CYS A 24 8.46 6.44 -6.18
N SER A 25 7.75 5.89 -5.18
CA SER A 25 8.11 6.10 -3.76
C SER A 25 9.54 5.65 -3.44
N HIS A 26 10.07 4.62 -4.12
CA HIS A 26 11.41 4.10 -3.87
C HIS A 26 12.50 5.07 -4.30
N LEU A 27 12.22 5.96 -5.26
CA LEU A 27 13.14 7.02 -5.68
C LEU A 27 13.40 8.04 -4.55
N PHE A 28 12.53 8.08 -3.55
CA PHE A 28 12.63 8.97 -2.39
C PHE A 28 13.10 8.24 -1.12
N TRP A 29 13.43 6.96 -1.23
CA TRP A 29 13.82 6.13 -0.09
C TRP A 29 14.87 5.09 -0.50
N VAL A 30 16.09 5.58 -0.67
CA VAL A 30 17.27 4.80 -1.07
C VAL A 30 18.21 4.68 0.12
N ASP A 31 18.64 3.45 0.43
CA ASP A 31 19.66 3.18 1.44
C ASP A 31 21.06 3.42 0.84
N GLY A 32 21.95 4.12 1.55
CA GLY A 32 23.31 4.40 1.10
C GLY A 32 23.88 5.71 1.65
N GLN A 33 25.18 5.94 1.47
CA GLN A 33 25.89 7.12 1.97
C GLN A 33 25.38 8.43 1.33
N ASP A 34 24.93 8.36 0.07
CA ASP A 34 24.26 9.44 -0.67
C ASP A 34 22.75 9.15 -0.91
N GLY A 35 22.18 8.23 -0.14
CA GLY A 35 20.78 7.81 -0.28
C GLY A 35 19.80 8.88 0.20
N ILE A 36 18.72 9.09 -0.55
CA ILE A 36 17.64 10.02 -0.16
C ILE A 36 16.65 9.27 0.73
N ARG A 37 16.33 9.81 1.91
CA ARG A 37 15.26 9.31 2.82
C ARG A 37 14.21 10.38 3.09
N ASP A 38 13.49 10.77 2.05
CA ASP A 38 12.40 11.74 2.13
C ASP A 38 11.07 11.03 2.40
N GLY A 39 10.75 10.85 3.69
CA GLY A 39 9.56 10.14 4.12
C GLY A 39 8.24 10.83 3.74
N GLU A 40 8.24 12.15 3.60
CA GLU A 40 7.05 12.91 3.22
C GLU A 40 6.70 12.68 1.75
N ARG A 41 7.71 12.67 0.86
CA ARG A 41 7.51 12.33 -0.54
C ARG A 41 7.09 10.87 -0.74
N VAL A 42 7.63 9.95 0.06
CA VAL A 42 7.17 8.55 0.09
C VAL A 42 5.68 8.50 0.42
N LEU A 43 5.26 9.13 1.52
CA LEU A 43 3.86 9.13 1.94
C LEU A 43 2.96 9.81 0.90
N LEU A 44 3.42 10.88 0.25
CA LEU A 44 2.69 11.55 -0.83
C LEU A 44 2.43 10.61 -2.02
N CYS A 45 3.45 9.86 -2.46
CA CYS A 45 3.31 8.84 -3.51
C CYS A 45 2.30 7.77 -3.10
N LEU A 46 2.40 7.24 -1.88
CA LEU A 46 1.50 6.20 -1.40
C LEU A 46 0.04 6.68 -1.28
N LYS A 47 -0.19 7.88 -0.73
CA LYS A 47 -1.53 8.49 -0.66
C LYS A 47 -2.11 8.71 -2.06
N ARG A 48 -1.28 9.10 -3.04
CA ARG A 48 -1.73 9.26 -4.42
C ARG A 48 -2.06 7.92 -5.08
N ALA A 49 -1.27 6.88 -4.84
CA ALA A 49 -1.58 5.52 -5.31
C ALA A 49 -2.91 5.04 -4.73
N LEU A 50 -3.14 5.24 -3.43
CA LEU A 50 -4.40 4.87 -2.77
C LEU A 50 -5.62 5.58 -3.39
N ARG A 51 -5.51 6.88 -3.72
CA ARG A 51 -6.58 7.60 -4.44
C ARG A 51 -6.87 6.99 -5.81
N ILE A 52 -5.84 6.56 -6.54
CA ILE A 52 -6.01 5.93 -7.85
C ILE A 52 -6.65 4.54 -7.70
N ALA A 53 -6.24 3.76 -6.70
CA ALA A 53 -6.85 2.46 -6.38
C ALA A 53 -8.33 2.59 -6.04
N ASN A 54 -8.71 3.53 -5.16
CA ASN A 54 -10.12 3.85 -4.86
C ASN A 54 -10.90 4.24 -6.13
N ALA A 55 -10.32 5.07 -6.98
CA ALA A 55 -10.97 5.45 -8.23
C ALA A 55 -11.03 4.31 -9.26
N ALA A 56 -10.19 3.28 -9.14
CA ALA A 56 -10.28 2.07 -9.97
C ALA A 56 -11.38 1.13 -9.44
N GLN A 57 -11.45 0.98 -8.11
CA GLN A 57 -12.49 0.21 -7.41
C GLN A 57 -13.89 0.73 -7.72
N GLN A 58 -14.10 2.05 -7.62
CA GLN A 58 -15.38 2.68 -7.95
C GLN A 58 -15.79 2.47 -9.41
N MET A 59 -14.83 2.41 -10.35
CA MET A 59 -15.16 2.16 -11.76
C MET A 59 -15.51 0.69 -12.00
N ALA A 60 -14.84 -0.24 -11.31
CA ALA A 60 -15.15 -1.66 -11.38
C ALA A 60 -16.55 -1.96 -10.81
N SER A 61 -16.90 -1.38 -9.65
CA SER A 61 -18.22 -1.57 -9.05
C SER A 61 -19.37 -1.05 -9.94
N ILE A 62 -19.16 0.06 -10.68
CA ILE A 62 -20.13 0.58 -11.65
C ILE A 62 -20.24 -0.34 -12.88
N ALA A 63 -19.14 -0.94 -13.32
CA ALA A 63 -19.12 -1.83 -14.48
C ALA A 63 -19.80 -3.19 -14.25
N ARG A 64 -20.34 -3.44 -13.05
CA ARG A 64 -20.88 -4.74 -12.59
C ARG A 64 -19.89 -5.90 -12.69
N ASP A 65 -18.61 -5.58 -12.86
CA ASP A 65 -17.53 -6.50 -12.59
C ASP A 65 -17.31 -6.42 -11.08
N SER A 66 -17.93 -7.34 -10.34
CA SER A 66 -17.83 -7.40 -8.86
C SER A 66 -16.38 -7.55 -8.39
N SER A 67 -15.47 -7.86 -9.31
CA SER A 67 -14.03 -7.90 -9.08
C SER A 67 -13.34 -6.57 -9.32
N GLY A 68 -13.51 -5.66 -8.36
CA GLY A 68 -12.64 -4.50 -8.25
C GLY A 68 -11.20 -4.91 -7.88
N PRO A 69 -10.17 -4.10 -8.19
CA PRO A 69 -8.78 -4.48 -8.00
C PRO A 69 -8.35 -4.40 -6.53
N VAL A 70 -8.93 -5.24 -5.67
CA VAL A 70 -8.52 -5.48 -4.27
C VAL A 70 -7.00 -5.72 -4.19
N THR A 71 -6.47 -6.43 -5.18
CA THR A 71 -5.03 -6.67 -5.36
C THR A 71 -4.18 -5.40 -5.28
N LEU A 72 -4.64 -4.26 -5.82
CA LEU A 72 -3.89 -3.00 -5.74
C LEU A 72 -3.80 -2.46 -4.31
N PHE A 73 -4.86 -2.62 -3.51
CA PHE A 73 -4.82 -2.19 -2.12
C PHE A 73 -3.84 -3.04 -1.31
N VAL A 74 -3.81 -4.36 -1.54
CA VAL A 74 -2.84 -5.27 -0.92
C VAL A 74 -1.40 -4.93 -1.35
N GLU A 75 -1.17 -4.63 -2.63
CA GLU A 75 0.13 -4.15 -3.11
C GLU A 75 0.57 -2.85 -2.41
N ILE A 76 -0.33 -1.89 -2.25
CA ILE A 76 -0.06 -0.64 -1.52
C ILE A 76 0.24 -0.93 -0.06
N LEU A 77 -0.55 -1.80 0.61
CA LEU A 77 -0.32 -2.20 2.00
C LEU A 77 1.09 -2.76 2.19
N ASN A 78 1.54 -3.65 1.29
CA ASN A 78 2.90 -4.18 1.33
C ASN A 78 3.97 -3.08 1.21
N LYS A 79 3.71 -1.99 0.47
CA LYS A 79 4.62 -0.83 0.45
C LYS A 79 4.59 -0.04 1.76
N TYR A 80 3.43 0.15 2.38
CA TYR A 80 3.34 0.76 3.71
C TYR A 80 4.16 -0.05 4.73
N LEU A 81 4.00 -1.37 4.75
CA LEU A 81 4.74 -2.28 5.64
C LEU A 81 6.25 -2.17 5.43
N TYR A 82 6.71 -2.19 4.18
CA TYR A 82 8.13 -2.03 3.84
C TYR A 82 8.74 -0.74 4.42
N TYR A 83 8.08 0.41 4.23
CA TYR A 83 8.60 1.68 4.73
C TYR A 83 8.48 1.83 6.25
N PHE A 84 7.45 1.23 6.84
CA PHE A 84 7.30 1.15 8.28
C PHE A 84 8.46 0.39 8.93
N GLU A 85 8.88 -0.73 8.33
CA GLU A 85 10.03 -1.53 8.76
C GLU A 85 11.36 -0.83 8.58
N LYS A 86 11.51 -0.08 7.48
CA LYS A 86 12.69 0.76 7.23
C LYS A 86 12.74 2.01 8.12
N GLY A 87 11.77 2.19 9.02
CA GLY A 87 11.78 3.25 10.02
C GLY A 87 11.31 4.62 9.52
N ASN A 88 10.54 4.67 8.42
CA ASN A 88 9.94 5.90 7.97
C ASN A 88 8.87 6.39 8.95
N LYS A 89 9.15 7.48 9.69
CA LYS A 89 8.26 8.05 10.71
C LYS A 89 6.93 8.56 10.17
N GLN A 90 6.85 8.87 8.87
CA GLN A 90 5.62 9.33 8.23
C GLN A 90 4.62 8.19 8.01
N ILE A 91 5.09 6.95 8.05
CA ILE A 91 4.24 5.76 7.98
C ILE A 91 3.92 5.32 9.41
N THR A 92 2.63 5.34 9.77
CA THR A 92 2.17 5.02 11.12
C THR A 92 1.41 3.70 11.15
N ALA A 93 1.41 3.06 12.31
CA ALA A 93 0.59 1.85 12.54
C ALA A 93 -0.91 2.13 12.29
N ALA A 94 -1.40 3.34 12.64
CA ALA A 94 -2.77 3.75 12.37
C ALA A 94 -3.10 3.82 10.87
N ALA A 95 -2.18 4.29 10.03
CA ALA A 95 -2.38 4.32 8.59
C ALA A 95 -2.42 2.90 7.99
N ILE A 96 -1.60 1.99 8.52
CA ILE A 96 -1.62 0.57 8.15
C ILE A 96 -2.94 -0.09 8.58
N GLN A 97 -3.37 0.17 9.81
CA GLN A 97 -4.63 -0.33 10.36
C GLN A 97 -5.82 0.07 9.49
N HIS A 98 -5.94 1.35 9.18
CA HIS A 98 -7.01 1.88 8.35
C HIS A 98 -7.03 1.24 6.96
N LEU A 99 -5.86 0.97 6.38
CA LEU A 99 -5.75 0.32 5.08
C LEU A 99 -6.17 -1.17 5.13
N ILE A 100 -5.85 -1.89 6.22
CA ILE A 100 -6.32 -3.26 6.44
C ILE A 100 -7.84 -3.31 6.55
N GLU A 101 -8.44 -2.39 7.32
CA GLU A 101 -9.90 -2.29 7.48
C GLU A 101 -10.61 -1.98 6.16
N LEU A 102 -10.03 -1.07 5.36
CA LEU A 102 -10.52 -0.78 4.01
C LEU A 102 -10.47 -2.03 3.12
N ILE A 103 -9.35 -2.74 3.08
CA ILE A 103 -9.21 -3.97 2.28
C ILE A 103 -10.24 -5.02 2.70
N ASN A 104 -10.42 -5.24 4.01
CA ASN A 104 -11.40 -6.20 4.53
C ASN A 104 -12.84 -5.86 4.14
N THR A 105 -13.17 -4.57 4.03
CA THR A 105 -14.50 -4.11 3.62
C THR A 105 -14.72 -4.35 2.13
N GLU A 106 -13.71 -4.07 1.31
CA GLU A 106 -13.77 -4.30 -0.14
C GLU A 106 -13.75 -5.80 -0.51
N MET A 107 -13.14 -6.65 0.33
CA MET A 107 -13.03 -8.10 0.10
C MET A 107 -14.31 -8.89 0.42
N GLN A 108 -15.22 -8.35 1.23
CA GLN A 108 -16.52 -8.98 1.48
C GLN A 108 -17.36 -9.13 0.20
N GLY A 109 -16.95 -8.51 -0.91
CA GLY A 109 -17.57 -8.64 -2.22
C GLY A 109 -16.86 -9.56 -3.23
N ASP A 110 -15.64 -10.09 -3.01
CA ASP A 110 -14.85 -10.62 -4.14
C ASP A 110 -13.69 -11.63 -3.88
N SER A 111 -13.56 -12.58 -4.83
CA SER A 111 -12.47 -13.50 -5.27
C SER A 111 -11.45 -14.15 -4.28
N ALA A 112 -11.38 -15.49 -4.32
CA ALA A 112 -10.47 -16.36 -3.54
C ALA A 112 -8.95 -16.13 -3.74
N THR A 113 -8.52 -15.51 -4.84
CA THR A 113 -7.09 -15.19 -5.08
C THR A 113 -6.65 -13.96 -4.29
N SER A 114 -7.50 -12.93 -4.20
CA SER A 114 -7.25 -11.74 -3.38
C SER A 114 -7.18 -12.10 -1.90
N ASP A 115 -8.01 -13.05 -1.46
CA ASP A 115 -7.97 -13.68 -0.14
C ASP A 115 -6.60 -14.28 0.20
N ALA A 116 -6.00 -15.02 -0.74
CA ALA A 116 -4.70 -15.65 -0.52
C ALA A 116 -3.57 -14.60 -0.32
N PHE A 117 -3.58 -13.50 -1.08
CA PHE A 117 -2.60 -12.43 -0.94
C PHE A 117 -2.75 -11.66 0.37
N LEU A 118 -3.99 -11.33 0.75
CA LEU A 118 -4.23 -10.69 2.04
C LEU A 118 -3.84 -11.63 3.19
N ALA A 119 -4.27 -12.90 3.16
CA ALA A 119 -3.93 -13.87 4.20
C ALA A 119 -2.42 -14.02 4.38
N SER A 120 -1.67 -14.04 3.28
CA SER A 120 -0.20 -14.04 3.31
C SER A 120 0.37 -12.78 3.98
N THR A 121 -0.21 -11.62 3.69
CA THR A 121 0.19 -10.33 4.28
C THR A 121 -0.16 -10.25 5.77
N LEU A 122 -1.32 -10.75 6.18
CA LEU A 122 -1.73 -10.81 7.59
C LEU A 122 -0.83 -11.77 8.39
N ARG A 123 -0.50 -12.93 7.82
CA ARG A 123 0.45 -13.88 8.41
C ARG A 123 1.82 -13.25 8.60
N TYR A 124 2.26 -12.44 7.63
CA TYR A 124 3.49 -11.68 7.75
C TYR A 124 3.46 -10.69 8.93
N ILE A 125 2.37 -9.93 9.08
CA ILE A 125 2.18 -9.02 10.23
C ILE A 125 2.22 -9.79 11.56
N GLN A 126 1.54 -10.94 11.64
CA GLN A 126 1.55 -11.79 12.83
C GLN A 126 2.96 -12.29 13.16
N PHE A 127 3.71 -12.74 12.15
CA PHE A 127 5.09 -13.17 12.32
C PHE A 127 5.99 -12.04 12.84
N GLN A 128 5.82 -10.81 12.34
CA GLN A 128 6.58 -9.66 12.82
C GLN A 128 6.26 -9.31 14.29
N LYS A 129 5.01 -9.49 14.74
CA LYS A 129 4.65 -9.34 16.17
C LYS A 129 5.39 -10.34 17.05
N GLN A 130 5.49 -11.59 16.62
CA GLN A 130 6.13 -12.67 17.39
C GLN A 130 7.66 -12.57 17.46
N ARG A 131 8.31 -11.90 16.48
CA ARG A 131 9.76 -11.71 16.47
C ARG A 131 10.28 -10.86 17.63
N GLY A 132 9.43 -10.11 18.33
CA GLY A 132 9.82 -9.25 19.45
C GLY A 132 10.72 -8.07 19.05
N GLY A 133 11.27 -7.37 20.05
CA GLY A 133 12.12 -6.19 19.85
C GLY A 133 11.37 -4.92 19.45
N VAL A 134 12.12 -3.85 19.12
CA VAL A 134 11.58 -2.52 18.79
C VAL A 134 10.61 -2.58 17.61
N MET A 135 10.85 -3.49 16.66
CA MET A 135 9.94 -3.70 15.54
C MET A 135 8.69 -4.48 15.93
N GLY A 136 8.79 -5.56 16.71
CA GLY A 136 7.61 -6.29 17.21
C GLY A 136 6.63 -5.40 17.96
N ALA A 137 7.13 -4.53 18.85
CA ALA A 137 6.31 -3.58 19.61
C ALA A 137 5.57 -2.57 18.71
N LYS A 138 6.20 -2.13 17.61
CA LYS A 138 5.55 -1.26 16.62
C LYS A 138 4.40 -1.95 15.90
N PHE A 139 4.57 -3.23 15.58
CA PHE A 139 3.54 -4.04 14.93
C PHE A 139 2.42 -4.46 15.88
N GLU A 140 2.69 -4.53 17.18
CA GLU A 140 1.71 -4.83 18.23
C GLU A 140 0.54 -3.83 18.27
N SER A 141 0.81 -2.59 17.86
CA SER A 141 -0.21 -1.53 17.74
C SER A 141 -1.21 -1.74 16.60
N ILE A 142 -0.92 -2.63 15.65
CA ILE A 142 -1.81 -2.97 14.53
C ILE A 142 -2.74 -4.09 15.00
N LYS A 143 -4.06 -3.85 14.98
CA LYS A 143 -5.08 -4.84 15.34
C LYS A 143 -5.49 -5.61 14.07
N LEU A 144 -5.32 -6.92 14.11
CA LEU A 144 -5.74 -7.80 13.02
C LEU A 144 -7.14 -8.34 13.29
#